data_AF-A0A536XYN3-F1
#
_entry.id   AF-A0A536XYN3-F1
#
_cell.length_a   1.000
_cell.length_b   1.000
_cell.length_c   1.000
_cell.angle_alpha   90.00
_cell.angle_beta   90.00
_cell.angle_gamma   90.00
#
_symmetry.space_group_name_H-M   'P 1'
#
loop_
_entity.id
_entity.type
_entity.pdbx_description
1 polymer ?
#
loop_
_entity_poly.entity_id
_entity_poly.type
_entity_poly.pdbx_seq_one_letter_code
_entity_poly.pdbx_strand_id
1 'polypeptide(L)'
;MSIRKAFVTMAFALFAAGVAADAGAQQRSEGPCAADVKKFCGDVKPGRGAIAKCMKAHEAELSPACRESAKARAEKAERVREECKADAEKFCKGIAPGGGRILSCLKSRQQELQPACAVEFKRAK
;
A
#
# COMPACT_ATOMS: atom_id res chain seq x y z
N MET A 1 -59.89 22.76 -8.63
CA MET A 1 -60.13 21.29 -8.52
C MET A 1 -58.86 20.60 -8.99
N SER A 2 -58.09 20.04 -8.06
CA SER A 2 -57.95 18.58 -7.87
C SER A 2 -57.04 17.98 -8.96
N ILE A 3 -55.84 17.45 -8.70
CA ILE A 3 -55.51 16.42 -7.69
C ILE A 3 -54.03 16.58 -7.27
N ARG A 4 -53.84 17.29 -6.16
CA ARG A 4 -52.68 17.14 -5.28
C ARG A 4 -52.84 15.79 -4.57
N LYS A 5 -52.50 14.66 -5.22
CA LYS A 5 -52.56 13.28 -4.67
C LYS A 5 -52.04 12.27 -5.71
N ALA A 6 -50.78 12.40 -6.09
CA ALA A 6 -49.99 11.26 -6.59
C ALA A 6 -48.73 11.06 -5.71
N PHE A 7 -48.78 11.58 -4.48
CA PHE A 7 -48.08 10.97 -3.37
C PHE A 7 -48.82 9.69 -3.00
N VAL A 8 -48.02 8.70 -2.58
CA VAL A 8 -48.37 7.50 -1.82
C VAL A 8 -48.55 6.22 -2.66
N THR A 9 -47.69 5.25 -2.34
CA THR A 9 -47.51 3.89 -2.90
C THR A 9 -46.71 3.89 -4.22
N MET A 10 -45.44 3.51 -4.29
CA MET A 10 -44.75 2.30 -3.79
C MET A 10 -43.24 2.64 -3.80
N ALA A 11 -42.62 2.99 -2.67
CA ALA A 11 -41.86 2.04 -1.85
C ALA A 11 -41.07 0.98 -2.65
N PHE A 12 -39.91 1.34 -3.19
CA PHE A 12 -38.77 0.42 -3.29
C PHE A 12 -37.46 1.19 -3.02
N ALA A 13 -37.01 1.05 -1.78
CA ALA A 13 -35.66 1.23 -1.23
C ALA A 13 -34.66 2.03 -2.10
N LEU A 14 -34.23 3.24 -1.71
CA LEU A 14 -33.19 3.42 -0.70
C LEU A 14 -32.20 2.24 -0.63
N PHE A 15 -31.40 2.03 -1.68
CA PHE A 15 -30.10 1.37 -1.53
C PHE A 15 -29.06 2.44 -1.18
N ALA A 16 -29.13 2.88 0.09
CA ALA A 16 -28.02 3.56 0.73
C ALA A 16 -26.98 2.51 1.16
N ALA A 17 -25.72 2.92 1.07
CA ALA A 17 -24.53 2.32 1.68
C ALA A 17 -23.96 1.04 1.06
N GLY A 18 -22.74 1.18 0.52
CA GLY A 18 -21.89 0.05 0.22
C GLY A 18 -20.64 0.35 -0.61
N VAL A 19 -20.02 1.53 -0.51
CA VAL A 19 -18.66 1.68 -1.06
C VAL A 19 -17.71 0.92 -0.12
N ALA A 20 -17.40 -0.33 -0.46
CA ALA A 20 -16.31 -1.06 0.16
C ALA A 20 -15.00 -0.47 -0.37
N ALA A 21 -14.52 0.59 0.28
CA ALA A 21 -13.16 1.08 0.10
C ALA A 21 -12.20 0.16 0.87
N ASP A 22 -11.98 -1.06 0.38
CA ASP A 22 -10.89 -1.92 0.86
C ASP A 22 -9.61 -1.62 0.07
N ALA A 23 -9.16 -0.37 0.17
CA ALA A 23 -7.89 0.06 -0.39
C ALA A 23 -6.78 -0.14 0.63
N GLY A 24 -6.25 -1.37 0.75
CA GLY A 24 -4.92 -1.57 1.35
C GLY A 24 -4.58 -2.93 1.95
N ALA A 25 -5.55 -3.82 2.20
CA ALA A 25 -5.26 -5.12 2.82
C ALA A 25 -5.01 -6.25 1.79
N GLN A 26 -5.62 -6.16 0.60
CA GLN A 26 -5.61 -7.22 -0.40
C GLN A 26 -4.28 -7.42 -1.16
N GLN A 27 -3.31 -6.51 -1.04
CA GLN A 27 -2.05 -6.64 -1.79
C GLN A 27 -1.08 -7.72 -1.24
N ARG A 28 -1.44 -8.40 -0.13
CA ARG A 28 -0.63 -9.49 0.45
C ARG A 28 -1.17 -10.89 0.14
N SER A 29 -2.40 -11.00 -0.37
CA SER A 29 -2.98 -12.30 -0.74
C SER A 29 -2.51 -12.80 -2.11
N GLU A 30 -1.80 -11.98 -2.87
CA GLU A 30 -1.39 -12.29 -4.25
C GLU A 30 0.11 -12.02 -4.44
N GLY A 31 0.78 -12.87 -5.24
CA GLY A 31 2.19 -12.76 -5.59
C GLY A 31 3.10 -13.86 -5.01
N PRO A 32 4.42 -13.80 -5.28
CA PRO A 32 5.35 -14.91 -5.00
C PRO A 32 5.46 -15.32 -3.53
N CYS A 33 5.09 -14.43 -2.61
CA CYS A 33 5.13 -14.66 -1.16
C CYS A 33 3.79 -15.01 -0.53
N ALA A 34 2.68 -15.11 -1.30
CA ALA A 34 1.34 -15.25 -0.71
C ALA A 34 1.20 -16.53 0.14
N ALA A 35 1.71 -17.67 -0.36
CA ALA A 35 1.70 -18.94 0.36
C ALA A 35 2.56 -18.88 1.63
N ASP A 36 3.75 -18.28 1.53
CA ASP A 36 4.66 -18.15 2.67
C ASP A 36 4.10 -17.22 3.75
N VAL A 37 3.49 -16.10 3.36
CA VAL A 37 2.80 -15.18 4.28
C VAL A 37 1.68 -15.90 5.02
N LYS A 38 0.85 -16.68 4.31
CA LYS A 38 -0.22 -17.45 4.93
C LYS A 38 0.32 -18.50 5.92
N LYS A 39 1.39 -19.20 5.54
CA LYS A 39 1.99 -20.28 6.33
C LYS A 39 2.68 -19.78 7.59
N PHE A 40 3.49 -18.72 7.48
CA PHE A 40 4.38 -18.29 8.57
C PHE A 40 3.86 -17.06 9.31
N CYS A 41 3.03 -16.22 8.68
CA CYS A 41 2.63 -14.92 9.21
C CYS A 41 1.11 -14.69 9.19
N GLY A 42 0.30 -15.76 9.11
CA GLY A 42 -1.16 -15.66 9.00
C GLY A 42 -1.82 -14.90 10.15
N ASP A 43 -1.28 -15.02 11.36
CA ASP A 43 -1.80 -14.38 12.58
C ASP A 43 -1.24 -12.97 12.82
N VAL A 44 -0.33 -12.51 11.96
CA VAL A 44 0.32 -11.21 12.12
C VAL A 44 -0.60 -10.11 11.61
N LYS A 45 -1.02 -9.22 12.51
CA LYS A 45 -1.81 -8.04 12.15
C LYS A 45 -1.05 -7.15 11.15
N PRO A 46 -1.61 -6.86 9.96
CA PRO A 46 -0.96 -6.00 8.97
C PRO A 46 -0.69 -4.58 9.47
N GLY A 47 0.28 -3.92 8.83
CA GLY A 47 0.64 -2.53 9.11
C GLY A 47 2.04 -2.37 9.70
N ARG A 48 2.59 -1.14 9.61
CA ARG A 48 3.91 -0.75 10.16
C ARG A 48 5.08 -1.72 9.85
N GLY A 49 5.00 -2.48 8.77
CA GLY A 49 6.01 -3.47 8.40
C GLY A 49 5.98 -4.79 9.18
N ALA A 50 4.92 -5.08 9.96
CA ALA A 50 4.83 -6.29 10.78
C ALA A 50 5.02 -7.59 9.97
N ILE A 51 4.34 -7.72 8.83
CA ILE A 51 4.49 -8.88 7.93
C ILE A 51 5.92 -8.98 7.38
N ALA A 52 6.54 -7.86 7.00
CA ALA A 52 7.91 -7.87 6.50
C ALA A 52 8.90 -8.32 7.58
N LYS A 53 8.68 -7.90 8.85
CA LYS A 53 9.47 -8.37 9.99
C LYS A 53 9.29 -9.87 10.22
N CYS A 54 8.06 -10.36 10.15
CA CYS A 54 7.77 -11.79 10.28
C CYS A 54 8.44 -12.61 9.16
N MET A 55 8.30 -12.19 7.90
CA MET A 55 8.95 -12.85 6.76
C MET A 55 10.47 -12.85 6.87
N LYS A 56 11.07 -11.79 7.42
CA LYS A 56 12.52 -11.76 7.69
C LYS A 56 12.93 -12.76 8.78
N ALA A 57 12.10 -12.99 9.79
CA ALA A 57 12.37 -14.01 10.81
C ALA A 57 12.32 -15.44 10.24
N HIS A 58 11.51 -15.66 9.19
CA HIS A 58 11.36 -16.94 8.50
C HIS A 58 12.12 -16.99 7.16
N GLU A 59 13.10 -16.12 6.92
CA GLU A 59 13.73 -15.92 5.60
C GLU A 59 14.30 -17.23 5.00
N ALA A 60 14.90 -18.06 5.84
CA ALA A 60 15.44 -19.37 5.45
C ALA A 60 14.36 -20.39 5.06
N GLU A 61 13.14 -20.24 5.57
CA GLU A 61 12.01 -21.15 5.37
C GLU A 61 11.10 -20.72 4.21
N LEU A 62 11.30 -19.50 3.69
CA LEU A 62 10.53 -18.99 2.56
C LEU A 62 10.75 -19.83 1.30
N SER A 63 9.79 -19.80 0.39
CA SER A 63 10.00 -20.36 -0.95
C SER A 63 11.11 -19.59 -1.71
N PRO A 64 11.82 -20.23 -2.65
CA PRO A 64 12.79 -19.55 -3.51
C PRO A 64 12.18 -18.34 -4.24
N ALA A 65 10.95 -18.49 -4.76
CA ALA A 65 10.24 -17.43 -5.45
C ALA A 65 9.96 -16.22 -4.54
N CYS A 66 9.60 -16.46 -3.28
CA CYS A 66 9.40 -15.38 -2.33
C CYS A 66 10.71 -14.68 -1.96
N ARG A 67 11.81 -15.42 -1.73
CA ARG A 67 13.13 -14.81 -1.45
C ARG A 67 13.60 -13.91 -2.59
N GLU A 68 13.51 -14.39 -3.83
CA GLU A 68 13.87 -13.58 -5.01
C GLU A 68 12.99 -12.33 -5.11
N SER A 69 11.68 -12.48 -4.89
CA SER A 69 10.76 -11.34 -4.87
C SER A 69 11.08 -10.34 -3.75
N ALA A 70 11.41 -10.82 -2.55
CA ALA A 70 11.78 -10.00 -1.41
C ALA A 70 13.09 -9.23 -1.66
N LYS A 71 14.09 -9.89 -2.25
CA LYS A 71 15.35 -9.28 -2.68
C LYS A 71 15.11 -8.18 -3.71
N ALA A 72 14.36 -8.47 -4.78
CA ALA A 72 14.04 -7.48 -5.81
C ALA A 72 13.28 -6.26 -5.24
N ARG A 73 12.38 -6.48 -4.27
CA ARG A 73 11.68 -5.41 -3.55
C ARG A 73 12.64 -4.58 -2.68
N ALA A 74 13.56 -5.23 -1.97
CA ALA A 74 14.57 -4.56 -1.17
C ALA A 74 15.47 -3.67 -2.04
N GLU A 75 15.98 -4.20 -3.14
CA GLU A 75 16.81 -3.44 -4.10
C GLU A 75 16.06 -2.23 -4.69
N LYS A 76 14.79 -2.39 -5.05
CA LYS A 76 13.94 -1.27 -5.48
C LYS A 76 13.79 -0.22 -4.38
N ALA A 77 13.54 -0.65 -3.15
CA ALA A 77 13.37 0.25 -2.02
C ALA A 77 14.66 1.02 -1.71
N GLU A 78 15.83 0.38 -1.80
CA GLU A 78 17.13 1.04 -1.62
C GLU A 78 17.37 2.08 -2.71
N ARG A 79 17.13 1.76 -3.99
CA ARG A 79 17.25 2.77 -5.07
C ARG A 79 16.35 3.98 -4.84
N VAL A 80 15.11 3.77 -4.41
CA VAL A 80 14.22 4.89 -4.06
C VAL A 80 14.77 5.68 -2.87
N ARG A 81 15.31 5.03 -1.83
CA ARG A 81 15.87 5.74 -0.67
C ARG A 81 17.04 6.63 -1.06
N GLU A 82 17.96 6.10 -1.86
CA GLU A 82 19.15 6.83 -2.29
C GLU A 82 18.79 7.99 -3.21
N GLU A 83 18.06 7.72 -4.29
CA GLU A 83 17.74 8.75 -5.30
C GLU A 83 16.75 9.80 -4.77
N CYS A 84 15.88 9.45 -3.81
CA CYS A 84 14.91 10.37 -3.22
C CYS A 84 15.36 10.97 -1.89
N LYS A 85 16.61 10.75 -1.45
CA LYS A 85 17.08 11.23 -0.14
C LYS A 85 16.93 12.74 0.00
N ALA A 86 17.44 13.50 -0.98
CA ALA A 86 17.39 14.96 -0.98
C ALA A 86 15.93 15.49 -1.03
N ASP A 87 15.07 14.86 -1.85
CA ASP A 87 13.66 15.20 -1.90
C ASP A 87 12.95 14.89 -0.56
N ALA A 88 13.27 13.77 0.08
CA ALA A 88 12.69 13.41 1.38
C ALA A 88 13.14 14.39 2.48
N GLU A 89 14.40 14.82 2.47
CA GLU A 89 14.92 15.82 3.40
C GLU A 89 14.25 17.19 3.20
N LYS A 90 14.04 17.59 1.94
CA LYS A 90 13.41 18.86 1.57
C LYS A 90 11.92 18.88 1.89
N PHE A 91 11.17 17.85 1.50
CA PHE A 91 9.71 17.86 1.51
C PHE A 91 9.07 17.11 2.68
N CYS A 92 9.76 16.13 3.26
CA CYS A 92 9.20 15.18 4.22
C CYS A 92 9.83 15.29 5.62
N LYS A 93 10.52 16.41 5.90
CA LYS A 93 11.10 16.70 7.22
C LYS A 93 10.05 16.60 8.32
N GLY A 94 10.36 15.89 9.39
CA GLY A 94 9.45 15.69 10.54
C GLY A 94 8.48 14.51 10.39
N ILE A 95 8.43 13.85 9.23
CA ILE A 95 7.66 12.61 9.08
C ILE A 95 8.51 11.46 9.61
N ALA A 96 8.03 10.78 10.65
CA ALA A 96 8.76 9.62 11.16
C ALA A 96 8.79 8.47 10.11
N PRO A 97 9.85 7.64 10.11
CA PRO A 97 10.01 6.56 9.15
C PRO A 97 9.06 5.38 9.38
N GLY A 98 8.93 4.52 8.38
CA GLY A 98 8.15 3.28 8.46
C GLY A 98 6.68 3.44 8.06
N GLY A 99 6.04 2.30 7.77
CA GLY A 99 4.64 2.24 7.32
C GLY A 99 4.37 2.93 5.98
N GLY A 100 5.41 3.22 5.18
CA GLY A 100 5.27 3.91 3.89
C GLY A 100 5.05 5.42 3.98
N ARG A 101 5.15 6.04 5.16
CA ARG A 101 4.81 7.46 5.36
C ARG A 101 5.65 8.43 4.54
N ILE A 102 6.96 8.17 4.44
CA ILE A 102 7.85 8.97 3.58
C ILE A 102 7.46 8.83 2.10
N LEU A 103 7.15 7.61 1.64
CA LEU A 103 6.67 7.39 0.28
C LEU A 103 5.34 8.10 0.02
N SER A 104 4.42 8.13 0.99
CA SER A 104 3.17 8.89 0.89
C SER A 104 3.41 10.39 0.77
N CYS A 105 4.39 10.94 1.49
CA CYS A 105 4.79 12.33 1.36
C CYS A 105 5.45 12.62 0.00
N LEU A 106 6.41 11.80 -0.44
CA LEU A 106 7.01 11.95 -1.77
C LEU A 106 5.94 11.85 -2.87
N LYS A 107 4.91 11.02 -2.69
CA LYS A 107 3.78 10.91 -3.61
C LYS A 107 2.99 12.22 -3.73
N SER A 108 2.75 12.96 -2.64
CA SER A 108 2.03 14.23 -2.71
C SER A 108 2.84 15.35 -3.35
N ARG A 109 4.15 15.15 -3.48
CA ARG A 109 5.12 16.06 -4.10
C ARG A 109 5.69 15.52 -5.42
N GLN A 110 5.04 14.53 -6.03
CA GLN A 110 5.62 13.75 -7.14
C GLN A 110 6.09 14.61 -8.34
N GLN A 111 5.42 15.74 -8.59
CA GLN A 111 5.76 16.67 -9.67
C GLN A 111 6.94 17.60 -9.34
N GLU A 112 7.29 17.72 -8.06
CA GLU A 112 8.36 18.56 -7.54
C GLU A 112 9.65 17.77 -7.23
N LEU A 113 9.60 16.43 -7.39
CA LEU A 113 10.72 15.55 -7.16
C LEU A 113 11.84 15.81 -8.18
N GLN A 114 13.08 15.63 -7.75
CA GLN A 114 14.22 15.65 -8.65
C GLN A 114 14.10 14.54 -9.70
N PRO A 115 14.65 14.73 -10.92
CA PRO A 115 14.51 13.78 -12.02
C PRO A 115 14.90 12.34 -11.65
N ALA A 116 16.00 12.17 -10.90
CA ALA A 116 16.47 10.86 -10.47
C ALA A 116 15.47 10.15 -9.55
N CYS A 117 15.00 10.85 -8.50
CA CYS A 117 13.94 10.34 -7.63
C CYS A 117 12.65 10.04 -8.40
N ALA A 118 12.22 10.92 -9.30
CA ALA A 118 10.99 10.72 -10.07
C ALA A 118 11.01 9.45 -10.93
N VAL A 119 12.18 9.09 -11.47
CA VAL A 119 12.39 7.84 -12.22
C VAL A 119 12.24 6.63 -11.29
N GLU A 120 12.98 6.57 -10.19
CA GLU A 120 12.93 5.42 -9.28
C GLU A 120 11.57 5.31 -8.58
N PHE A 121 10.97 6.42 -8.18
CA PHE A 121 9.65 6.45 -7.57
C PHE A 121 8.56 5.88 -8.50
N LYS A 122 8.65 6.13 -9.82
CA LYS A 122 7.74 5.53 -10.81
C LYS A 122 7.98 4.03 -10.98
N ARG A 123 9.22 3.55 -10.90
CA ARG A 123 9.58 2.11 -11.03
C ARG A 123 9.20 1.27 -9.81
N ALA A 124 9.02 1.92 -8.67
CA ALA A 124 8.69 1.29 -7.40
C ALA A 124 7.18 1.30 -7.08
N LYS A 125 6.39 2.08 -7.82
CA LYS A 125 4.92 2.14 -7.71
C LYS A 125 4.28 0.95 -8.42
#